data_AF-A0A536UPC6-F1
#
_entry.id   AF-A0A536UPC6-F1
#
_cell.length_a   1.000
_cell.length_b   1.000
_cell.length_c   1.000
_cell.angle_alpha   90.00
_cell.angle_beta   90.00
_cell.angle_gamma   90.00
#
_symmetry.space_group_name_H-M   'P 1'
#
loop_
_entity.id
_entity.type
_entity.pdbx_description
1 polymer ?
#
loop_
_entity_poly.entity_id
_entity_poly.type
_entity_poly.pdbx_seq_one_letter_code
_entity_poly.pdbx_strand_id
1 'polypeptide(L)'
;MSVLDSIRKWKRKRVLESSAIPEPLWREALETLSFVAIYNHTELARLRELAVIFLSEKSIVGGGGFEVTPVMRVAIAIQACVLILNLDPGYFDGWENVIVYPDQFVTDLEFEDDAGVVHQRRESLAG
;
A
#
# COMPACT_ATOMS: atom_id res chain seq x y z
N MET A 1 -6.29 -12.86 24.14
CA MET A 1 -6.70 -12.27 22.85
C MET A 1 -7.13 -10.84 23.13
N SER A 2 -6.42 -9.84 22.59
CA SER A 2 -6.68 -8.44 22.91
C SER A 2 -8.03 -8.00 22.35
N VAL A 3 -8.78 -7.18 23.09
CA VAL A 3 -10.07 -6.62 22.63
C VAL A 3 -9.91 -5.84 21.32
N LEU A 4 -8.74 -5.20 21.14
CA LEU A 4 -8.39 -4.43 19.95
C LEU A 4 -8.34 -5.32 18.70
N ASP A 5 -7.79 -6.53 18.79
CA ASP A 5 -7.70 -7.47 17.67
C ASP A 5 -9.09 -7.91 17.18
N SER A 6 -10.00 -8.14 18.13
CA SER A 6 -11.38 -8.54 17.84
C SER A 6 -12.14 -7.42 17.11
N ILE A 7 -11.96 -6.18 17.54
CA ILE A 7 -12.55 -5.00 16.88
C ILE A 7 -11.98 -4.83 15.47
N ARG A 8 -10.66 -4.99 15.30
CA ARG A 8 -9.99 -4.89 13.98
C ARG A 8 -10.50 -5.95 13.00
N LYS A 9 -10.60 -7.21 13.44
CA LYS A 9 -11.17 -8.31 12.63
C LYS A 9 -12.62 -8.04 12.22
N TRP A 10 -13.43 -7.53 13.15
CA TRP A 10 -14.80 -7.15 12.86
C TRP A 10 -14.89 -6.03 11.82
N LYS A 11 -14.07 -4.97 11.95
CA LYS A 11 -14.01 -3.87 10.98
C LYS A 11 -13.62 -4.36 9.59
N ARG A 12 -12.58 -5.20 9.48
CA ARG A 12 -12.13 -5.76 8.20
C ARG A 12 -13.20 -6.60 7.52
N LYS A 13 -13.89 -7.45 8.28
CA LYS A 13 -15.02 -8.23 7.75
C LYS A 13 -16.11 -7.31 7.17
N ARG A 14 -16.46 -6.25 7.89
CA ARG A 14 -17.45 -5.26 7.44
C ARG A 14 -17.02 -4.54 6.17
N VAL A 15 -15.74 -4.19 6.04
CA VAL A 15 -15.20 -3.58 4.82
C VAL A 15 -15.34 -4.52 3.63
N LEU A 16 -14.97 -5.80 3.78
CA LEU A 16 -15.10 -6.77 2.68
C LEU A 16 -16.55 -7.00 2.25
N GLU A 17 -17.50 -6.85 3.17
CA GLU A 17 -18.95 -6.94 2.86
C GLU A 17 -19.48 -5.69 2.16
N SER A 18 -18.94 -4.50 2.45
CA SER A 18 -19.45 -3.22 1.94
C SER A 18 -18.68 -2.65 0.74
N SER A 19 -17.45 -3.11 0.53
CA SER A 19 -16.51 -2.52 -0.41
C SER A 19 -15.96 -3.56 -1.36
N ALA A 20 -15.92 -3.24 -2.65
CA ALA A 20 -15.34 -4.09 -3.67
C ALA A 20 -14.56 -3.24 -4.67
N ILE A 21 -13.40 -3.75 -5.10
CA ILE A 21 -12.72 -3.20 -6.28
C ILE A 21 -13.53 -3.64 -7.50
N PRO A 22 -14.00 -2.71 -8.37
CA PRO A 22 -14.71 -3.07 -9.59
C PRO A 22 -13.88 -4.04 -10.44
N GLU A 23 -14.54 -5.05 -10.99
CA GLU A 23 -13.88 -6.09 -11.78
C GLU A 23 -13.05 -5.58 -12.97
N PRO A 24 -13.50 -4.59 -13.77
CA PRO A 24 -12.68 -4.01 -14.83
C PRO A 24 -11.40 -3.36 -14.30
N LEU A 25 -11.52 -2.60 -13.20
CA LEU A 25 -10.41 -1.90 -12.57
C LEU A 25 -9.38 -2.88 -11.97
N TRP A 26 -9.86 -3.98 -11.39
CA TRP A 26 -9.00 -5.04 -10.87
C TRP A 26 -8.17 -5.69 -11.99
N ARG A 27 -8.80 -6.04 -13.12
CA ARG A 27 -8.09 -6.63 -14.26
C ARG A 27 -7.08 -5.66 -14.87
N GLU A 28 -7.48 -4.42 -15.09
CA GLU A 28 -6.58 -3.38 -15.62
C GLU A 28 -5.34 -3.23 -14.74
N ALA A 29 -5.50 -3.20 -13.41
CA ALA A 29 -4.36 -3.14 -12.50
C ALA A 29 -3.47 -4.41 -12.56
N LEU A 30 -4.04 -5.61 -12.66
CA LEU A 30 -3.25 -6.84 -12.80
C LEU A 30 -2.44 -6.86 -14.10
N GLU A 31 -2.98 -6.33 -15.20
CA GLU A 31 -2.28 -6.24 -16.49
C GLU A 31 -1.03 -5.35 -16.42
N THR A 32 -1.00 -4.37 -15.52
CA THR A 32 0.18 -3.52 -15.29
C THR A 32 1.30 -4.20 -14.49
N LEU A 33 1.05 -5.36 -13.87
CA LEU A 33 1.95 -5.98 -12.89
C LEU A 33 2.33 -7.40 -13.30
N SER A 34 3.29 -7.57 -14.22
CA SER A 34 3.63 -8.88 -14.78
C SER A 34 4.01 -9.95 -13.75
N PHE A 35 4.55 -9.56 -12.58
CA PHE A 35 4.92 -10.51 -11.52
C PHE A 35 3.73 -11.21 -10.86
N VAL A 36 2.50 -10.69 -10.98
CA VAL A 36 1.31 -11.33 -10.39
C VAL A 36 0.82 -12.53 -11.19
N ALA A 37 1.34 -12.75 -12.39
CA ALA A 37 0.96 -13.86 -13.26
C ALA A 37 1.30 -15.24 -12.67
N ILE A 38 2.15 -15.31 -11.64
CA ILE A 38 2.51 -16.55 -10.94
C ILE A 38 1.38 -17.07 -10.03
N TYR A 39 0.43 -16.21 -9.64
CA TYR A 39 -0.59 -16.55 -8.67
C TYR A 39 -1.77 -17.28 -9.32
N ASN A 40 -2.27 -18.30 -8.64
CA ASN A 40 -3.50 -18.98 -9.04
C ASN A 40 -4.75 -18.18 -8.67
N HIS A 41 -5.92 -18.62 -9.15
CA HIS A 41 -7.19 -17.91 -8.90
C HIS A 41 -7.53 -17.72 -7.41
N THR A 42 -7.21 -18.70 -6.56
CA THR A 42 -7.47 -18.62 -5.12
C THR A 42 -6.54 -17.59 -4.45
N GLU A 43 -5.27 -17.56 -4.86
CA GLU A 43 -4.31 -16.57 -4.38
C GLU A 43 -4.68 -15.16 -4.83
N LEU A 44 -5.09 -14.98 -6.10
CA LEU A 44 -5.58 -13.71 -6.61
C LEU A 44 -6.85 -13.22 -5.89
N ALA A 45 -7.76 -14.12 -5.53
CA ALA A 45 -8.94 -13.78 -4.74
C ALA A 45 -8.54 -13.27 -3.34
N ARG A 46 -7.65 -13.97 -2.65
CA ARG A 46 -7.10 -13.53 -1.36
C ARG A 46 -6.35 -12.20 -1.47
N LEU A 47 -5.55 -12.04 -2.53
CA LEU A 47 -4.82 -10.80 -2.80
C LEU A 47 -5.78 -9.62 -3.01
N ARG A 48 -6.92 -9.84 -3.68
CA ARG A 48 -7.96 -8.83 -3.85
C ARG A 48 -8.63 -8.44 -2.55
N GLU A 49 -8.96 -9.40 -1.69
CA GLU A 49 -9.49 -9.11 -0.34
C GLU A 49 -8.51 -8.27 0.48
N LEU A 50 -7.22 -8.63 0.46
CA LEU A 50 -6.17 -7.86 1.12
C LEU A 50 -6.06 -6.45 0.52
N ALA A 51 -6.13 -6.30 -0.80
CA ALA A 51 -6.09 -5.00 -1.46
C ALA A 51 -7.30 -4.11 -1.08
N VAL A 52 -8.50 -4.69 -0.96
CA VAL A 52 -9.70 -3.98 -0.46
C VAL A 52 -9.47 -3.48 0.96
N ILE A 53 -8.95 -4.34 1.86
CA ILE A 53 -8.64 -3.96 3.24
C ILE A 53 -7.58 -2.85 3.26
N PHE A 54 -6.50 -3.02 2.51
CA PHE A 54 -5.42 -2.04 2.42
C PHE A 54 -5.93 -0.67 1.96
N LEU A 55 -6.76 -0.61 0.90
CA LEU A 55 -7.34 0.63 0.41
C LEU A 55 -8.35 1.26 1.39
N SER A 56 -8.91 0.49 2.33
CA SER A 56 -9.77 1.02 3.40
C SER A 56 -9.01 1.56 4.60
N GLU A 57 -7.77 1.07 4.79
CA GLU A 57 -6.93 1.40 5.94
C GLU A 57 -5.84 2.42 5.59
N LYS A 58 -5.44 2.51 4.32
CA LYS A 58 -4.36 3.35 3.83
C LYS A 58 -4.84 4.37 2.82
N SER A 59 -4.36 5.61 2.95
CA SER A 59 -4.52 6.62 1.93
C SER A 59 -3.37 6.54 0.94
N ILE A 60 -3.68 6.69 -0.35
CA ILE A 60 -2.67 6.83 -1.41
C ILE A 60 -2.86 8.23 -1.98
N VAL A 61 -1.85 9.08 -1.93
CA VAL A 61 -1.96 10.48 -2.35
C VAL A 61 -0.78 10.84 -3.23
N GLY A 62 -0.99 11.72 -4.20
CA GLY A 62 0.11 12.21 -5.01
C GLY A 62 0.77 13.39 -4.33
N GLY A 63 2.10 13.42 -4.33
CA GLY A 63 2.90 14.55 -3.89
C GLY A 63 3.15 15.54 -5.03
N GLY A 64 3.37 16.81 -4.68
CA GLY A 64 3.73 17.84 -5.67
C GLY A 64 2.66 18.12 -6.74
N GLY A 65 1.38 17.92 -6.43
CA GLY A 65 0.27 18.11 -7.38
C GLY A 65 0.06 16.95 -8.35
N PHE A 66 0.77 15.83 -8.18
CA PHE A 66 0.53 14.62 -8.96
C PHE A 66 -0.84 14.00 -8.63
N GLU A 67 -1.59 13.59 -9.65
CA GLU A 67 -2.88 12.93 -9.46
C GLU A 67 -2.74 11.40 -9.58
N VAL A 68 -3.00 10.69 -8.48
CA VAL A 68 -2.97 9.22 -8.48
C VAL A 68 -4.28 8.66 -9.02
N THR A 69 -4.21 8.02 -10.18
CA THR A 69 -5.36 7.42 -10.85
C THR A 69 -5.93 6.23 -10.05
N PRO A 70 -7.20 5.86 -10.28
CA PRO A 70 -7.79 4.67 -9.65
C PRO A 70 -7.00 3.38 -9.92
N VAL A 71 -6.49 3.21 -11.14
CA VAL A 71 -5.68 2.03 -11.53
C VAL A 71 -4.38 2.00 -10.75
N MET A 72 -3.68 3.14 -10.64
CA MET A 72 -2.45 3.26 -9.85
C MET A 72 -2.68 2.90 -8.38
N ARG A 73 -3.79 3.35 -7.78
CA ARG A 73 -4.14 3.02 -6.38
C ARG A 73 -4.27 1.53 -6.18
N VAL A 74 -4.98 0.85 -7.09
CA VAL A 74 -5.17 -0.61 -7.02
C VAL A 74 -3.85 -1.33 -7.27
N ALA A 75 -3.04 -0.90 -8.25
CA ALA A 75 -1.74 -1.50 -8.53
C ALA A 75 -0.76 -1.36 -7.35
N ILE A 76 -0.74 -0.21 -6.67
CA ILE A 76 0.05 0.01 -5.44
C ILE A 76 -0.43 -0.91 -4.32
N ALA A 77 -1.75 -1.02 -4.12
CA ALA A 77 -2.31 -1.92 -3.11
C ALA A 77 -1.93 -3.39 -3.40
N ILE A 78 -2.00 -3.84 -4.65
CA ILE A 78 -1.58 -5.19 -5.06
C ILE A 78 -0.10 -5.43 -4.72
N GLN A 79 0.79 -4.51 -5.11
CA GLN A 79 2.23 -4.59 -4.83
C GLN A 79 2.51 -4.70 -3.33
N ALA A 80 1.86 -3.87 -2.50
CA ALA A 80 2.01 -3.93 -1.05
C ALA A 80 1.46 -5.26 -0.48
N CYS A 81 0.28 -5.69 -0.93
CA CYS A 81 -0.38 -6.88 -0.41
C CYS A 81 0.31 -8.20 -0.80
N VAL A 82 1.08 -8.22 -1.90
CA VAL A 82 1.91 -9.39 -2.26
C VAL A 82 2.91 -9.72 -1.14
N LEU A 83 3.52 -8.71 -0.51
CA LEU A 83 4.50 -8.89 0.55
C LEU A 83 3.90 -9.53 1.83
N ILE A 84 2.60 -9.39 2.02
CA ILE A 84 1.88 -9.87 3.21
C ILE A 84 0.83 -10.94 2.90
N LEU A 85 0.84 -11.53 1.69
CA LEU A 85 -0.20 -12.47 1.26
C LEU A 85 -0.41 -13.64 2.23
N ASN A 86 0.66 -14.07 2.88
CA ASN A 86 0.68 -15.16 3.87
C ASN A 86 1.12 -14.69 5.27
N LEU A 87 1.05 -13.39 5.55
CA LEU A 87 1.41 -12.78 6.84
C LEU A 87 0.19 -12.10 7.48
N ASP A 88 0.33 -11.66 8.74
CA ASP A 88 -0.72 -10.86 9.39
C ASP A 88 -0.80 -9.47 8.73
N PRO A 89 -1.98 -8.96 8.35
CA PRO A 89 -2.05 -7.63 7.73
C PRO A 89 -1.71 -6.48 8.70
N GLY A 90 -1.61 -6.76 10.00
CA GLY A 90 -1.13 -5.81 11.02
C GLY A 90 0.33 -5.38 10.86
N TYR A 91 1.11 -6.02 9.99
CA TYR A 91 2.45 -5.55 9.63
C TYR A 91 2.44 -4.14 9.01
N PHE A 92 1.30 -3.67 8.52
CA PHE A 92 1.15 -2.31 8.01
C PHE A 92 0.58 -1.31 9.01
N ASP A 93 0.36 -1.64 10.27
CA ASP A 93 -0.29 -0.72 11.23
C ASP A 93 0.55 0.53 11.57
N GLY A 94 1.87 0.50 11.35
CA GLY A 94 2.79 1.59 11.74
C GLY A 94 2.74 2.86 10.88
N TRP A 95 1.89 2.92 9.86
CA TRP A 95 1.81 4.06 8.93
C TRP A 95 0.43 4.16 8.29
N GLU A 96 0.05 5.33 7.75
CA GLU A 96 -1.29 5.57 7.19
C GLU A 96 -1.31 5.96 5.71
N ASN A 97 -0.24 6.55 5.18
CA ASN A 97 -0.22 7.17 3.85
C ASN A 97 0.90 6.62 2.95
N VAL A 98 0.57 6.34 1.70
CA VAL A 98 1.53 6.19 0.59
C VAL A 98 1.52 7.49 -0.20
N ILE A 99 2.66 8.16 -0.32
CA ILE A 99 2.81 9.38 -1.11
C ILE A 99 3.51 9.02 -2.42
N VAL A 100 2.83 9.27 -3.54
CA VAL A 100 3.30 8.93 -4.89
C VAL A 100 3.82 10.17 -5.58
N TYR A 101 5.06 10.10 -6.07
CA TYR A 101 5.65 11.13 -6.91
C TYR A 101 5.85 10.59 -8.33
N PRO A 102 5.78 11.44 -9.37
CA PRO A 102 5.91 11.02 -10.76
C PRO A 102 7.33 10.67 -11.18
N ASP A 103 8.34 11.06 -10.39
CA ASP A 103 9.77 10.87 -10.68
C ASP A 103 10.54 10.54 -9.39
N GLN A 104 11.82 10.20 -9.51
CA GLN A 104 12.73 9.91 -8.39
C GLN A 104 12.72 11.05 -7.38
N PHE A 105 12.42 10.71 -6.14
CA PHE A 105 12.36 11.65 -5.03
C PHE A 105 13.77 11.80 -4.43
N VAL A 106 14.33 13.01 -4.54
CA VAL A 106 15.52 13.40 -3.76
C VAL A 106 15.00 14.12 -2.52
N THR A 107 14.95 13.43 -1.39
CA THR A 107 14.76 14.10 -0.09
C THR A 107 16.09 14.57 0.44
N ASP A 108 16.18 15.85 0.78
CA ASP A 108 17.18 16.32 1.73
C ASP A 108 16.74 15.84 3.14
N LEU A 109 17.08 14.60 3.48
CA LEU A 109 16.96 14.11 4.85
C LEU A 109 18.06 14.78 5.68
N GLU A 110 17.74 15.89 6.33
CA GLU A 110 18.58 16.48 7.37
C GLU A 110 18.39 15.67 8.66
N PHE A 111 19.42 14.93 9.05
CA PHE A 111 19.50 14.28 10.36
C PHE A 111 20.55 15.02 11.18
N GLU A 112 20.15 15.54 12.34
CA GLU A 112 21.04 16.14 13.33
C GLU A 112 21.48 15.06 14.32
N ASP A 113 22.80 14.89 14.50
CA ASP A 113 23.35 13.95 15.46
C ASP A 113 23.42 14.54 16.89
N ASP A 114 23.70 13.70 17.90
CA ASP A 114 23.82 14.11 19.31
C ASP A 114 24.97 15.11 19.57
N ALA A 115 25.75 15.48 18.55
CA ALA A 115 26.79 16.51 18.61
C ALA A 115 26.36 17.85 17.96
N GLY A 116 25.12 17.97 17.49
CA GLY A 116 24.58 19.18 16.87
C GLY A 116 25.10 19.43 15.44
N VAL A 117 25.56 18.38 14.75
CA VAL A 117 26.03 18.47 13.37
C VAL A 117 24.88 18.11 12.43
N VAL A 118 24.49 19.07 11.58
CA VAL A 118 23.52 18.85 10.50
C VAL A 118 24.23 18.20 9.32
N HIS A 119 23.90 16.92 9.05
CA HIS A 119 24.39 16.22 7.87
C HIS A 119 23.40 16.38 6.72
N GLN A 120 23.78 17.13 5.68
CA GLN A 120 23.00 17.25 4.46
C GLN A 120 23.39 16.13 3.49
N ARG A 121 22.58 15.08 3.37
CA ARG A 121 22.83 13.99 2.42
C ARG A 121 21.81 14.04 1.27
N ARG A 122 22.29 14.35 0.06
CA ARG A 122 21.54 14.12 -1.18
C ARG A 122 21.58 12.64 -1.51
N GLU A 123 20.57 11.90 -1.11
CA GLU A 123 20.33 10.56 -1.62
C GLU A 123 19.20 10.62 -2.66
N SER A 124 19.51 10.18 -3.88
CA SER A 124 18.48 9.75 -4.82
C SER A 124 17.88 8.47 -4.26
N LEU A 125 16.71 8.56 -3.62
CA LEU A 125 15.96 7.40 -3.19
C LEU A 125 15.23 6.85 -4.43
N ALA A 126 15.85 5.86 -5.07
CA ALA A 126 15.18 5.04 -6.05
C ALA A 126 14.39 3.95 -5.31
N GLY A 127 13.06 3.96 -5.51
CA GLY A 127 12.15 2.88 -5.15
C GLY A 127 11.69 2.15 -6.40
#